data_AF-A0A8T7AW53-F1
#
_entry.id   AF-A0A8T7AW53-F1
#
_cell.length_a   1.000
_cell.length_b   1.000
_cell.length_c   1.000
_cell.angle_alpha   90.00
_cell.angle_beta   90.00
_cell.angle_gamma   90.00
#
_symmetry.space_group_name_H-M   'P 1'
#
loop_
_entity.id
_entity.type
_entity.pdbx_description
1 polymer ?
#
loop_
_entity_poly.entity_id
_entity_poly.type
_entity_poly.pdbx_seq_one_letter_code
_entity_poly.pdbx_strand_id
1 'polypeptide(L)'
;MMLRMGAHHADAIQFSDFTTDMVPDAIKLVNDELAKRDDAPDEFRFGNFWAWHIKKDREPSMYEARRELIWRGAVIGKEEHILRKFINGDDELDIIMDNWDNFRKACWTRSGDIEGVPEDLVNRLIAGLSSAGGLGALDAELERFRAFRDGGLTELALRLHDDPMEALELIGEHVLPAVQ
;
A
#
# COMPACT_ATOMS: atom_id res chain seq x y z
N MET A 1 -15.07 -12.75 -4.48
CA MET A 1 -16.07 -12.61 -5.57
C MET A 1 -15.48 -11.87 -6.77
N MET A 2 -14.86 -10.69 -6.61
CA MET A 2 -14.26 -9.93 -7.74
C MET A 2 -13.00 -10.55 -8.35
N LEU A 3 -12.07 -11.10 -7.54
CA LEU A 3 -10.85 -11.72 -8.07
C LEU A 3 -11.12 -12.91 -9.00
N ARG A 4 -12.13 -13.73 -8.68
CA ARG A 4 -12.54 -14.84 -9.55
C ARG A 4 -13.06 -14.31 -10.87
N MET A 5 -13.97 -13.33 -10.85
CA MET A 5 -14.50 -12.71 -12.06
C MET A 5 -13.38 -12.12 -12.93
N GLY A 6 -12.42 -11.41 -12.31
CA GLY A 6 -11.24 -10.88 -13.01
C GLY A 6 -10.43 -11.97 -13.69
N ALA A 7 -10.17 -13.10 -13.02
CA ALA A 7 -9.45 -14.23 -13.61
C ALA A 7 -10.14 -14.79 -14.85
N HIS A 8 -11.47 -14.83 -14.87
CA HIS A 8 -12.26 -15.38 -16.00
C HIS A 8 -12.34 -14.43 -17.21
N HIS A 9 -12.11 -13.13 -17.05
CA HIS A 9 -12.46 -12.15 -18.09
C HIS A 9 -11.40 -11.09 -18.40
N ALA A 10 -10.42 -10.87 -17.52
CA ALA A 10 -9.39 -9.86 -17.72
C ALA A 10 -8.12 -10.46 -18.33
N ASP A 11 -7.23 -9.59 -18.81
CA ASP A 11 -5.86 -9.94 -19.21
C ASP A 11 -4.83 -9.65 -18.09
N ALA A 12 -5.27 -8.93 -17.05
CA ALA A 12 -4.50 -8.56 -15.89
C ALA A 12 -5.42 -8.21 -14.71
N ILE A 13 -4.90 -8.31 -13.48
CA ILE A 13 -5.60 -7.84 -12.28
C ILE A 13 -4.74 -6.81 -11.55
N GLN A 14 -5.37 -5.69 -11.19
CA GLN A 14 -4.82 -4.68 -10.30
C GLN A 14 -5.41 -4.86 -8.91
N PHE A 15 -4.60 -5.25 -7.93
CA PHE A 15 -4.94 -5.20 -6.52
C PHE A 15 -4.87 -3.76 -6.00
N SER A 16 -5.50 -3.52 -4.85
CA SER A 16 -5.52 -2.20 -4.21
C SER A 16 -4.99 -2.29 -2.79
N ASP A 17 -3.80 -1.72 -2.55
CA ASP A 17 -3.14 -1.67 -1.24
C ASP A 17 -2.93 -3.05 -0.59
N PHE A 18 -2.64 -4.08 -1.39
CA PHE A 18 -2.29 -5.38 -0.81
C PHE A 18 -0.90 -5.29 -0.17
N THR A 19 -0.77 -5.79 1.04
CA THR A 19 0.54 -5.91 1.73
C THR A 19 1.28 -7.13 1.19
N THR A 20 2.60 -7.20 1.41
CA THR A 20 3.46 -8.25 0.83
C THR A 20 3.02 -9.66 1.19
N ASP A 21 2.42 -9.85 2.37
CA ASP A 21 1.91 -11.13 2.85
C ASP A 21 0.54 -11.52 2.26
N MET A 22 -0.24 -10.55 1.74
CA MET A 22 -1.54 -10.81 1.10
C MET A 22 -1.41 -11.27 -0.35
N VAL A 23 -0.36 -10.81 -1.03
CA VAL A 23 -0.13 -11.05 -2.47
C VAL A 23 -0.09 -12.54 -2.83
N PRO A 24 0.68 -13.41 -2.14
CA PRO A 24 0.82 -14.81 -2.57
C PRO A 24 -0.51 -15.57 -2.63
N ASP A 25 -1.35 -15.42 -1.61
CA ASP A 25 -2.65 -16.10 -1.55
C ASP A 25 -3.62 -15.57 -2.63
N ALA A 26 -3.57 -14.27 -2.90
CA ALA A 26 -4.40 -13.64 -3.93
C ALA A 26 -4.02 -14.13 -5.34
N ILE A 27 -2.72 -14.18 -5.62
CA ILE A 27 -2.19 -14.69 -6.89
C ILE A 27 -2.50 -16.17 -7.04
N LYS A 28 -2.33 -16.97 -5.99
CA LYS A 28 -2.71 -18.38 -6.01
C LYS A 28 -4.19 -18.55 -6.40
N LEU A 29 -5.08 -17.78 -5.76
CA LEU A 29 -6.51 -17.83 -6.07
C LEU A 29 -6.78 -17.49 -7.55
N VAL A 30 -6.13 -16.46 -8.09
CA VAL A 30 -6.31 -16.06 -9.49
C VAL A 30 -5.79 -17.15 -10.43
N ASN A 31 -4.61 -17.71 -10.17
CA ASN A 31 -4.03 -18.79 -10.97
C ASN A 31 -4.91 -20.05 -10.96
N ASP A 32 -5.49 -20.41 -9.81
CA ASP A 32 -6.43 -21.53 -9.70
C ASP A 32 -7.68 -21.31 -10.58
N GLU A 33 -8.13 -20.07 -10.74
CA GLU A 33 -9.27 -19.73 -11.61
C GLU A 33 -8.88 -19.59 -13.09
N LEU A 34 -7.70 -19.04 -13.39
CA LEU A 34 -7.15 -18.96 -14.76
C LEU A 34 -6.97 -20.34 -15.38
N ALA A 35 -6.55 -21.32 -14.59
CA ALA A 35 -6.41 -22.71 -15.05
C ALA A 35 -7.74 -23.34 -15.53
N LYS A 36 -8.88 -22.71 -15.27
CA LYS A 36 -10.22 -23.15 -15.71
C LYS A 36 -10.68 -22.43 -16.98
N ARG A 37 -9.88 -21.51 -17.51
CA ARG A 37 -10.21 -20.69 -18.69
C ARG A 37 -9.54 -21.27 -19.94
N ASP A 38 -10.34 -21.59 -20.95
CA ASP A 38 -9.86 -22.20 -22.20
C ASP A 38 -8.99 -21.23 -23.05
N ASP A 39 -9.22 -19.92 -22.91
CA ASP A 39 -8.56 -18.84 -23.63
C ASP A 39 -7.73 -17.93 -22.71
N ALA A 40 -7.08 -18.51 -21.70
CA ALA A 40 -6.20 -17.75 -20.81
C ALA A 40 -5.03 -17.10 -21.58
N PRO A 41 -4.64 -15.85 -21.26
CA PRO A 41 -3.49 -15.21 -21.89
C PRO A 41 -2.18 -15.91 -21.48
N ASP A 42 -1.21 -15.94 -22.40
CA ASP A 42 0.12 -16.53 -22.16
C ASP A 42 0.88 -15.83 -21.00
N GLU A 43 0.65 -14.53 -20.82
CA GLU A 43 1.24 -13.71 -19.77
C GLU A 43 0.15 -12.90 -19.05
N PHE A 44 -0.38 -13.46 -17.96
CA PHE A 44 -1.32 -12.77 -17.09
C PHE A 44 -0.57 -11.87 -16.10
N ARG A 45 -0.88 -10.56 -16.10
CA ARG A 45 -0.18 -9.59 -15.25
C ARG A 45 -0.88 -9.36 -13.91
N PHE A 46 -0.07 -9.23 -12.86
CA PHE A 46 -0.49 -8.94 -11.50
C PHE A 46 0.06 -7.59 -11.07
N GLY A 47 -0.81 -6.59 -11.04
CA GLY A 47 -0.52 -5.27 -10.54
C GLY A 47 -0.96 -5.09 -9.08
N ASN A 48 -0.28 -4.23 -8.34
CA ASN A 48 -0.78 -3.73 -7.05
C ASN A 48 -0.65 -2.20 -7.00
N PHE A 49 -1.66 -1.53 -6.45
CA PHE A 49 -1.62 -0.11 -6.18
C PHE A 49 -0.98 0.11 -4.81
N TRP A 50 -0.03 1.03 -4.73
CA TRP A 50 0.72 1.27 -3.50
C TRP A 50 0.98 2.76 -3.29
N ALA A 51 0.81 3.23 -2.06
CA ALA A 51 1.12 4.63 -1.71
C ALA A 51 2.63 4.87 -1.67
N TRP A 52 3.05 5.92 -2.37
CA TRP A 52 4.39 6.47 -2.29
C TRP A 52 4.36 7.86 -1.66
N HIS A 53 5.07 8.00 -0.55
CA HIS A 53 5.26 9.23 0.20
C HIS A 53 6.74 9.56 0.41
N ILE A 54 7.68 8.72 -0.08
CA ILE A 54 9.11 8.98 0.10
C ILE A 54 9.47 10.34 -0.52
N LYS A 55 10.12 11.17 0.28
CA LYS A 55 10.68 12.47 -0.13
C LYS A 55 12.16 12.49 0.26
N LYS A 56 12.88 13.57 -0.07
CA LYS A 56 14.27 13.74 0.36
C LYS A 56 14.40 13.70 1.89
N ASP A 57 13.52 14.46 2.55
CA ASP A 57 13.46 14.59 4.00
C ASP A 57 12.30 13.79 4.61
N ARG A 58 12.53 13.25 5.80
CA ARG A 58 11.54 12.44 6.52
C ARG A 58 10.29 13.23 6.89
N GLU A 59 10.43 14.47 7.38
CA GLU A 59 9.28 15.18 7.94
C GLU A 59 8.21 15.55 6.90
N PRO A 60 8.57 16.12 5.72
CA PRO A 60 7.59 16.34 4.66
C PRO A 60 6.93 15.05 4.19
N SER A 61 7.68 13.94 4.15
CA SER A 61 7.14 12.62 3.80
C SER A 61 6.11 12.13 4.81
N MET A 62 6.44 12.16 6.10
CA MET A 62 5.55 11.69 7.15
C MET A 62 4.31 12.58 7.28
N TYR A 63 4.45 13.90 7.12
CA TYR A 63 3.32 14.82 7.07
C TYR A 63 2.32 14.47 5.98
N GLU A 64 2.81 14.19 4.76
CA GLU A 64 1.97 13.75 3.65
C GLU A 64 1.32 12.39 3.94
N ALA A 65 2.10 11.41 4.41
CA ALA A 65 1.61 10.07 4.72
C ALA A 65 0.50 10.08 5.79
N ARG A 66 0.61 10.91 6.84
CA ARG A 66 -0.43 11.07 7.86
C ARG A 66 -1.74 11.59 7.28
N ARG A 67 -1.68 12.56 6.37
CA ARG A 67 -2.88 13.10 5.70
C ARG A 67 -3.55 12.07 4.81
N GLU A 68 -2.78 11.27 4.10
CA GLU A 68 -3.29 10.31 3.12
C GLU A 68 -3.59 8.92 3.71
N LEU A 69 -3.33 8.72 5.02
CA LEU A 69 -3.50 7.44 5.70
C LEU A 69 -4.94 6.92 5.66
N ILE A 70 -5.94 7.82 5.68
CA ILE A 70 -7.35 7.44 5.54
C ILE A 70 -7.62 6.66 4.25
N TRP A 71 -6.87 6.92 3.17
CA TRP A 71 -7.11 6.31 1.87
C TRP A 71 -6.47 4.94 1.68
N ARG A 72 -5.72 4.45 2.68
CA ARG A 72 -5.18 3.09 2.63
C ARG A 72 -6.34 2.11 2.72
N GLY A 73 -6.38 1.12 1.83
CA GLY A 73 -7.47 0.15 1.72
C GLY A 73 -7.94 -0.41 3.07
N ALA A 74 -7.00 -0.80 3.94
CA ALA A 74 -7.31 -1.32 5.28
C ALA A 74 -7.96 -0.29 6.22
N VAL A 75 -7.58 0.99 6.11
CA VAL A 75 -8.12 2.06 6.95
C VAL A 75 -9.49 2.50 6.44
N ILE A 76 -9.62 2.82 5.14
CA ILE A 76 -10.92 3.24 4.58
C ILE A 76 -11.97 2.13 4.66
N GLY A 77 -11.57 0.89 4.41
CA GLY A 77 -12.44 -0.29 4.46
C GLY A 77 -12.72 -0.77 5.89
N LYS A 78 -12.03 -0.22 6.90
CA LYS A 78 -12.06 -0.70 8.29
C LYS A 78 -11.78 -2.21 8.37
N GLU A 79 -10.79 -2.66 7.60
CA GLU A 79 -10.42 -4.07 7.48
C GLU A 79 -9.61 -4.50 8.72
N GLU A 80 -10.30 -4.77 9.82
CA GLU A 80 -9.70 -5.07 11.12
C GLU A 80 -8.63 -6.17 11.05
N HIS A 81 -8.88 -7.22 10.25
CA HIS A 81 -7.95 -8.34 10.10
C HIS A 81 -6.60 -7.94 9.47
N ILE A 82 -6.57 -6.87 8.65
CA ILE A 82 -5.34 -6.31 8.09
C ILE A 82 -4.71 -5.36 9.10
N LEU A 83 -5.51 -4.47 9.70
CA LEU A 83 -5.03 -3.50 10.70
C LEU A 83 -4.35 -4.20 11.90
N ARG A 84 -4.88 -5.35 12.31
CA ARG A 84 -4.33 -6.22 13.37
C ARG A 84 -2.86 -6.62 13.19
N LYS A 85 -2.33 -6.55 11.96
CA LYS A 85 -0.93 -6.86 11.66
C LYS A 85 0.04 -5.73 12.06
N PHE A 86 -0.49 -4.52 12.27
CA PHE A 86 0.29 -3.31 12.50
C PHE A 86 0.04 -2.69 13.89
N ILE A 87 -0.79 -3.35 14.69
CA ILE A 87 -1.20 -2.91 16.04
C ILE A 87 -0.82 -3.94 17.10
N ASN A 88 -0.73 -3.52 18.36
CA ASN A 88 -0.29 -4.35 19.48
C ASN A 88 -1.44 -5.04 20.24
N GLY A 89 -2.70 -4.73 19.93
CA GLY A 89 -3.85 -5.25 20.68
C GLY A 89 -5.19 -4.72 20.19
N ASP A 90 -6.27 -5.23 20.81
CA ASP A 90 -7.64 -4.79 20.56
C ASP A 90 -7.89 -3.33 20.97
N ASP A 91 -7.18 -2.86 22.00
CA ASP A 91 -7.23 -1.49 22.48
C ASP A 91 -6.79 -0.47 21.43
N GLU A 92 -5.72 -0.77 20.68
CA GLU A 92 -5.29 0.06 19.55
C GLU A 92 -6.26 -0.01 18.37
N LEU A 93 -6.96 -1.13 18.18
CA LEU A 93 -7.98 -1.24 17.15
C LEU A 93 -9.17 -0.35 17.50
N ASP A 94 -9.64 -0.39 18.74
CA ASP A 94 -10.72 0.46 19.25
C ASP A 94 -10.37 1.93 19.07
N ILE A 95 -9.13 2.34 19.37
CA ILE A 95 -8.64 3.70 19.11
C ILE A 95 -8.78 4.08 17.62
N ILE A 96 -8.39 3.21 16.69
CA ILE A 96 -8.52 3.48 15.25
C ILE A 96 -9.99 3.63 14.86
N MET A 97 -10.86 2.73 15.36
CA MET A 97 -12.27 2.70 14.99
C MET A 97 -13.04 3.87 15.56
N ASP A 98 -12.81 4.21 16.83
CA ASP A 98 -13.45 5.33 17.52
C ASP A 98 -13.02 6.68 16.94
N ASN A 99 -11.79 6.78 16.43
CA ASN A 99 -11.25 8.01 15.84
C ASN A 99 -11.21 7.98 14.30
N TRP A 100 -11.93 7.07 13.64
CA TRP A 100 -11.85 6.90 12.19
C TRP A 100 -12.13 8.20 11.41
N ASP A 101 -13.12 8.98 11.86
CA ASP A 101 -13.42 10.29 11.27
C ASP A 101 -12.29 11.31 11.42
N ASN A 102 -11.40 11.15 12.41
CA ASN A 102 -10.24 12.02 12.60
C ASN A 102 -9.14 11.74 11.56
N PHE A 103 -9.02 10.51 11.04
CA PHE A 103 -8.16 10.24 9.88
C PHE A 103 -8.66 10.99 8.64
N ARG A 104 -9.98 10.93 8.40
CA ARG A 104 -10.61 11.74 7.35
C ARG A 104 -10.42 13.23 7.62
N LYS A 105 -10.48 13.63 8.90
CA LYS A 105 -10.30 15.01 9.33
C LYS A 105 -8.90 15.55 9.04
N ALA A 106 -7.88 14.73 9.25
CA ALA A 106 -6.50 15.08 8.96
C ALA A 106 -6.26 15.32 7.46
N CYS A 107 -6.90 14.53 6.59
CA CYS A 107 -6.81 14.68 5.14
C CYS A 107 -7.41 16.01 4.64
N TRP A 108 -8.72 16.23 4.83
CA TRP A 108 -9.42 17.39 4.25
C TRP A 108 -9.01 18.74 4.86
N THR A 109 -8.54 18.77 6.12
CA THR A 109 -7.97 19.98 6.74
C THR A 109 -6.50 20.18 6.39
N ARG A 110 -5.86 19.19 5.75
CA ARG A 110 -4.42 19.13 5.51
C ARG A 110 -3.57 19.27 6.78
N SER A 111 -4.09 18.96 7.96
CA SER A 111 -3.31 19.08 9.21
C SER A 111 -2.21 18.02 9.30
N GLY A 112 -2.50 16.80 8.83
CA GLY A 112 -1.66 15.62 9.14
C GLY A 112 -1.64 15.25 10.62
N ASP A 113 -2.51 15.87 11.42
CA ASP A 113 -2.72 15.59 12.84
C ASP A 113 -4.02 14.79 12.99
N ILE A 114 -3.90 13.55 13.48
CA ILE A 114 -5.00 12.62 13.65
C ILE A 114 -5.38 12.63 15.13
N GLU A 115 -6.27 13.55 15.48
CA GLU A 115 -6.74 13.76 16.85
C GLU A 115 -7.22 12.45 17.50
N GLY A 116 -6.78 12.19 18.73
CA GLY A 116 -7.16 11.00 19.49
C GLY A 116 -6.41 9.71 19.14
N VAL A 117 -5.47 9.75 18.18
CA VAL A 117 -4.67 8.58 17.78
C VAL A 117 -3.20 8.80 18.14
N PRO A 118 -2.56 7.91 18.92
CA PRO A 118 -1.14 8.03 19.26
C PRO A 118 -0.22 8.08 18.03
N GLU A 119 0.80 8.93 18.07
CA GLU A 119 1.75 9.11 16.96
C GLU A 119 2.46 7.79 16.58
N ASP A 120 2.85 6.98 17.57
CA ASP A 120 3.48 5.67 17.32
C ASP A 120 2.56 4.73 16.53
N LEU A 121 1.26 4.70 16.87
CA LEU A 121 0.27 3.90 16.17
C LEU A 121 0.11 4.36 14.72
N VAL A 122 0.01 5.68 14.51
CA VAL A 122 -0.02 6.28 13.17
C VAL A 122 1.23 5.89 12.37
N ASN A 123 2.41 5.98 12.98
CA ASN A 123 3.68 5.66 12.33
C ASN A 123 3.77 4.18 11.94
N ARG A 124 3.29 3.25 12.79
CA ARG A 124 3.22 1.82 12.46
C ARG A 124 2.25 1.51 11.32
N LEU A 125 1.08 2.15 11.31
CA LEU A 125 0.13 2.03 10.20
C LEU A 125 0.73 2.52 8.89
N ILE A 126 1.40 3.69 8.90
CA ILE A 126 2.09 4.23 7.72
C ILE A 126 3.16 3.25 7.21
N ALA A 127 4.00 2.74 8.09
CA ALA A 127 5.08 1.79 7.74
C ALA A 127 4.55 0.46 7.17
N GLY A 128 3.35 0.04 7.60
CA GLY A 128 2.69 -1.17 7.13
C GLY A 128 1.96 -1.02 5.80
N LEU A 129 1.40 0.17 5.54
CA LEU A 129 0.41 0.39 4.49
C LEU A 129 0.88 1.34 3.37
N SER A 130 2.11 1.83 3.44
CA SER A 130 2.68 2.73 2.43
C SER A 130 4.21 2.76 2.47
N SER A 131 4.82 3.29 1.42
CA SER A 131 6.24 3.66 1.41
C SER A 131 6.40 5.12 1.87
N ALA A 132 6.94 5.35 3.06
CA ALA A 132 7.12 6.69 3.61
C ALA A 132 8.45 6.82 4.38
N GLY A 133 9.01 8.03 4.40
CA GLY A 133 10.32 8.35 4.95
C GLY A 133 11.17 9.25 4.06
N GLY A 134 12.37 9.57 4.55
CA GLY A 134 13.40 10.24 3.75
C GLY A 134 14.18 9.23 2.90
N LEU A 135 15.27 9.69 2.27
CA LEU A 135 16.16 8.81 1.47
C LEU A 135 16.69 7.59 2.26
N GLY A 136 16.89 7.73 3.56
CA GLY A 136 17.33 6.61 4.41
C GLY A 136 16.32 5.46 4.54
N ALA A 137 15.08 5.61 4.07
CA ALA A 137 14.08 4.54 4.04
C ALA A 137 14.10 3.74 2.72
N LEU A 138 14.85 4.18 1.70
CA LEU A 138 14.83 3.56 0.37
C LEU A 138 15.25 2.09 0.41
N ASP A 139 16.29 1.73 1.16
CA ASP A 139 16.77 0.34 1.22
C ASP A 139 15.69 -0.62 1.72
N ALA A 140 14.96 -0.23 2.78
CA ALA A 140 13.85 -1.02 3.31
C ALA A 140 12.67 -1.11 2.32
N GLU A 141 12.38 -0.05 1.58
CA GLU A 141 11.33 -0.07 0.57
C GLU A 141 11.72 -0.88 -0.68
N LEU A 142 13.01 -0.90 -1.04
CA LEU A 142 13.52 -1.81 -2.07
C LEU A 142 13.39 -3.28 -1.66
N GLU A 143 13.65 -3.60 -0.39
CA GLU A 143 13.36 -4.94 0.14
C GLU A 143 11.87 -5.28 0.06
N ARG A 144 10.98 -4.34 0.38
CA ARG A 144 9.52 -4.52 0.21
C ARG A 144 9.15 -4.77 -1.25
N PHE A 145 9.70 -4.02 -2.19
CA PHE A 145 9.42 -4.20 -3.62
C PHE A 145 9.93 -5.54 -4.15
N ARG A 146 11.08 -6.00 -3.66
CA ARG A 146 11.55 -7.37 -3.93
C ARG A 146 10.60 -8.41 -3.34
N ALA A 147 10.12 -8.23 -2.11
CA ALA A 147 9.14 -9.13 -1.50
C ALA A 147 7.81 -9.17 -2.28
N PHE A 148 7.36 -8.04 -2.82
CA PHE A 148 6.22 -7.97 -3.72
C PHE A 148 6.43 -8.77 -5.01
N ARG A 149 7.59 -8.59 -5.67
CA ARG A 149 7.98 -9.35 -6.86
C ARG A 149 8.07 -10.85 -6.56
N ASP A 150 8.73 -11.22 -5.46
CA ASP A 150 8.91 -12.61 -5.05
C ASP A 150 7.57 -13.25 -4.65
N GLY A 151 6.61 -12.45 -4.20
CA GLY A 151 5.21 -12.85 -4.00
C GLY A 151 4.42 -13.07 -5.30
N GLY A 152 4.97 -12.65 -6.44
CA GLY A 152 4.41 -12.87 -7.78
C GLY A 152 3.87 -11.62 -8.48
N LEU A 153 3.99 -10.42 -7.90
CA LEU A 153 3.60 -9.20 -8.61
C LEU A 153 4.52 -8.96 -9.81
N THR A 154 3.90 -8.62 -10.94
CA THR A 154 4.60 -8.23 -12.16
C THR A 154 4.67 -6.71 -12.30
N GLU A 155 3.76 -5.98 -11.66
CA GLU A 155 3.63 -4.53 -11.77
C GLU A 155 3.32 -3.89 -10.40
N LEU A 156 3.89 -2.71 -10.13
CA LEU A 156 3.58 -1.92 -8.94
C LEU A 156 3.23 -0.50 -9.37
N ALA A 157 1.97 -0.12 -9.21
CA ALA A 157 1.46 1.20 -9.54
C ALA A 157 1.61 2.13 -8.32
N LEU A 158 2.61 2.99 -8.35
CA LEU A 158 2.89 3.93 -7.28
C LEU A 158 2.00 5.18 -7.38
N ARG A 159 1.28 5.48 -6.29
CA ARG A 159 0.53 6.73 -6.16
C ARG A 159 1.40 7.82 -5.56
N LEU A 160 1.64 8.85 -6.36
CA LEU A 160 2.39 10.04 -5.97
C LEU A 160 1.45 11.14 -5.46
N HIS A 161 1.93 11.94 -4.51
CA HIS A 161 1.18 12.99 -3.84
C HIS A 161 2.02 14.27 -3.74
N ASP A 162 1.33 15.42 -3.60
CA ASP A 162 1.82 16.81 -3.55
C ASP A 162 2.85 17.18 -4.67
N ASP A 163 4.04 16.58 -4.69
CA ASP A 163 5.18 16.88 -5.59
C ASP A 163 5.53 15.68 -6.51
N PRO A 164 4.67 15.32 -7.48
CA PRO A 164 4.83 14.08 -8.26
C PRO A 164 6.09 14.04 -9.12
N MET A 165 6.59 15.18 -9.59
CA MET A 165 7.82 15.21 -10.40
C MET A 165 9.06 14.87 -9.59
N GLU A 166 9.18 15.40 -8.37
CA GLU A 166 10.30 15.05 -7.49
C GLU A 166 10.26 13.57 -7.09
N ALA A 167 9.06 13.03 -6.84
CA ALA A 167 8.92 11.60 -6.58
C ALA A 167 9.31 10.74 -7.81
N LEU A 168 8.95 11.16 -9.03
CA LEU A 168 9.37 10.47 -10.26
C LEU A 168 10.89 10.50 -10.45
N GLU A 169 11.55 11.63 -10.17
CA GLU A 169 13.01 11.74 -10.20
C GLU A 169 13.65 10.76 -9.21
N LEU A 170 13.20 10.74 -7.95
CA LEU A 170 13.70 9.81 -6.94
C LEU A 170 13.51 8.34 -7.34
N ILE A 171 12.36 7.99 -7.92
CA ILE A 171 12.09 6.65 -8.42
C ILE A 171 13.05 6.30 -9.57
N GLY A 172 13.26 7.23 -10.50
CA GLY A 172 14.17 7.05 -11.64
C GLY A 172 15.63 6.89 -11.23
N GLU A 173 16.08 7.64 -10.23
CA GLU A 173 17.47 7.62 -9.76
C GLU A 173 17.78 6.46 -8.82
N HIS A 174 16.84 6.08 -7.95
CA HIS A 174 17.11 5.14 -6.85
C HIS A 174 16.35 3.82 -6.94
N VAL A 175 15.11 3.82 -7.47
CA VAL A 175 14.26 2.63 -7.45
C VAL A 175 14.43 1.81 -8.71
N LEU A 176 14.20 2.39 -9.88
CA LEU A 176 14.27 1.67 -11.16
C LEU A 176 15.59 0.91 -11.36
N PRO A 177 16.79 1.50 -11.09
CA PRO A 177 18.04 0.78 -11.26
C PRO A 177 18.22 -0.43 -10.33
N ALA A 178 17.47 -0.51 -9.23
CA ALA A 178 17.61 -1.54 -8.20
C ALA A 178 16.58 -2.69 -8.33
N VAL A 179 15.58 -2.53 -9.19
CA VAL A 179 14.46 -3.50 -9.37
C VAL A 179 14.28 -3.99 -10.81
N GLN A 180 15.10 -3.51 -11.75
CA GLN A 180 15.20 -4.04 -13.12
C GLN A 180 15.83 -5.43 -13.17
#